data_AF-A0A168KP25-F1
#
_entry.id   AF-A0A168KP25-F1
#
_cell.length_a   1.000
_cell.length_b   1.000
_cell.length_c   1.000
_cell.angle_alpha   90.00
_cell.angle_beta   90.00
_cell.angle_gamma   90.00
#
_symmetry.space_group_name_H-M   'P 1'
#
loop_
_entity.id
_entity.type
_entity.pdbx_description
1 polymer ?
#
loop_
_entity_poly.entity_id
_entity_poly.type
_entity_poly.pdbx_seq_one_letter_code
_entity_poly.pdbx_strand_id
1 'polypeptide(L)'
;MKKVIIIILSFISIIGILVGGCSVISSVKNKEKMEIALPISVKYIKEYYNADFVMTDYEVYPGYINSTISLYGYIKGHEDDDITIIYNYKTYEVIDIIGPSWFIDSEIPAKEVPSP
;
A
#
# COMPACT_ATOMS: atom_id res chain seq x y z
N MET A 1 9.57 -30.71 -41.75
CA MET A 1 8.32 -30.50 -40.99
C MET A 1 8.52 -30.63 -39.48
N LYS A 2 9.00 -31.76 -38.93
CA LYS A 2 9.22 -31.93 -37.46
C LYS A 2 10.14 -30.87 -36.82
N LYS A 3 11.24 -30.50 -37.48
CA LYS A 3 12.17 -29.45 -37.00
C LYS A 3 11.54 -28.05 -36.95
N VAL A 4 10.63 -27.74 -37.87
CA VAL A 4 9.91 -26.45 -37.93
C VAL A 4 8.88 -26.36 -36.79
N ILE A 5 8.18 -27.46 -36.50
CA ILE A 5 7.25 -27.56 -35.37
C ILE A 5 7.98 -27.39 -34.03
N ILE A 6 9.16 -28.01 -33.85
CA ILE A 6 9.97 -27.86 -32.63
C ILE A 6 10.44 -26.41 -32.45
N ILE A 7 10.85 -25.73 -33.52
CA ILE A 7 11.25 -24.31 -33.47
C ILE A 7 10.06 -23.42 -33.11
N ILE A 8 8.87 -23.67 -33.68
CA ILE A 8 7.64 -22.91 -33.38
C ILE A 8 7.22 -23.10 -31.92
N LEU A 9 7.25 -24.34 -31.39
CA LEU A 9 6.91 -24.61 -29.99
C LEU A 9 7.90 -23.94 -29.03
N SER A 10 9.20 -23.95 -29.35
CA SER A 10 10.24 -23.26 -28.57
C SER A 10 10.01 -21.74 -28.54
N PHE A 11 9.65 -21.14 -29.67
CA PHE A 11 9.33 -19.70 -29.74
C PHE A 11 8.07 -19.34 -28.93
N ILE A 12 7.03 -20.17 -28.96
CA ILE A 12 5.79 -19.96 -28.20
C ILE A 12 6.05 -20.02 -26.68
N SER A 13 6.91 -20.93 -26.21
CA SER A 13 7.28 -20.99 -24.79
C SER A 13 8.03 -19.75 -24.30
N ILE A 14 8.87 -19.14 -25.14
CA ILE A 14 9.59 -17.90 -24.81
C ILE A 14 8.59 -16.74 -24.65
N ILE A 15 7.60 -16.65 -25.55
CA ILE A 15 6.58 -15.59 -25.50
C ILE A 15 5.71 -15.73 -24.24
N GLY A 16 5.34 -16.94 -23.83
CA GLY A 16 4.52 -17.17 -22.62
C GLY A 16 5.18 -16.67 -21.32
N ILE A 17 6.51 -16.77 -21.21
CA ILE A 17 7.28 -16.29 -20.04
C ILE A 17 7.33 -14.76 -20.00
N LEU A 18 7.43 -14.11 -21.17
CA LEU A 18 7.52 -12.65 -21.28
C LEU A 18 6.24 -11.92 -20.85
N VAL A 19 5.05 -12.48 -21.10
CA VAL A 19 3.78 -11.81 -20.78
C VAL A 19 3.30 -12.11 -19.35
N GLY A 20 3.58 -13.30 -18.82
CA GLY A 20 3.19 -13.69 -17.46
C GLY A 20 4.11 -13.16 -16.35
N GLY A 21 5.40 -12.94 -16.64
CA GLY A 21 6.40 -12.57 -15.63
C GLY A 21 6.24 -11.16 -15.05
N CYS A 22 5.87 -10.17 -15.89
CA CYS A 22 5.78 -8.77 -15.45
C CYS A 22 4.66 -8.53 -14.42
N SER A 23 3.50 -9.17 -14.59
CA SER A 23 2.36 -9.00 -13.68
C SER A 23 2.65 -9.55 -12.28
N VAL A 24 3.32 -10.71 -12.20
CA VAL A 24 3.72 -11.33 -10.92
C VAL A 24 4.78 -10.49 -10.19
N ILE A 25 5.76 -9.95 -10.90
CA ILE A 25 6.78 -9.07 -10.28
C ILE A 25 6.14 -7.82 -9.69
N SER A 26 5.12 -7.27 -10.37
CA SER A 26 4.44 -6.05 -9.94
C SER A 26 3.58 -6.27 -8.70
N SER A 27 2.85 -7.40 -8.62
CA SER A 27 2.07 -7.74 -7.42
C SER A 27 2.94 -8.02 -6.19
N VAL A 28 4.08 -8.69 -6.37
CA VAL A 28 5.06 -8.94 -5.28
C VAL A 28 5.63 -7.62 -4.75
N LYS A 29 6.09 -6.72 -5.62
CA LYS A 29 6.62 -5.40 -5.20
C LYS A 29 5.57 -4.53 -4.50
N ASN A 30 4.32 -4.62 -4.92
CA ASN A 30 3.24 -3.88 -4.28
C ASN A 30 2.96 -4.42 -2.86
N LYS A 31 2.98 -5.74 -2.69
CA LYS A 31 2.82 -6.36 -1.38
C LYS A 31 3.96 -6.01 -0.42
N GLU A 32 5.21 -6.04 -0.88
CA GLU A 32 6.38 -5.66 -0.06
C GLU A 32 6.27 -4.22 0.47
N LYS A 33 5.85 -3.27 -0.38
CA LYS A 33 5.60 -1.88 0.06
C LYS A 33 4.51 -1.79 1.11
N MET A 34 3.43 -2.56 0.97
CA MET A 34 2.36 -2.61 1.97
C MET A 34 2.86 -3.17 3.30
N GLU A 35 3.63 -4.27 3.28
CA GLU A 35 4.17 -4.89 4.50
C GLU A 35 5.10 -3.95 5.29
N ILE A 36 5.77 -3.00 4.62
CA ILE A 36 6.56 -1.94 5.25
C ILE A 36 5.67 -0.78 5.73
N ALA A 37 4.75 -0.31 4.89
CA ALA A 37 3.95 0.87 5.17
C ALA A 37 2.93 0.64 6.30
N LEU A 38 2.32 -0.54 6.36
CA LEU A 38 1.26 -0.86 7.32
C LEU A 38 1.69 -0.71 8.78
N PRO A 39 2.77 -1.34 9.28
CA PRO A 39 3.15 -1.20 10.69
C PRO A 39 3.52 0.24 11.07
N ILE A 40 4.16 1.00 10.16
CA ILE A 40 4.49 2.42 10.39
C ILE A 40 3.21 3.25 10.49
N SER A 41 2.28 3.02 9.58
CA SER A 41 1.00 3.74 9.52
C SER A 41 0.12 3.43 10.74
N VAL A 42 0.00 2.15 11.14
CA VAL A 42 -0.72 1.76 12.36
C VAL A 42 -0.10 2.42 13.60
N LYS A 43 1.23 2.45 13.69
CA LYS A 43 1.93 3.14 14.79
C LYS A 43 1.60 4.63 14.79
N TYR A 44 1.64 5.28 13.63
CA TYR A 44 1.29 6.70 13.49
C TYR A 44 -0.14 6.98 13.96
N ILE A 45 -1.13 6.21 13.51
CA ILE A 45 -2.52 6.38 13.98
C ILE A 45 -2.62 6.18 15.51
N LYS A 46 -1.88 5.22 16.07
CA LYS A 46 -1.88 5.01 17.52
C LYS A 46 -1.29 6.19 18.27
N GLU A 47 -0.19 6.76 17.79
CA GLU A 47 0.53 7.86 18.47
C GLU A 47 -0.17 9.20 18.32
N TYR A 48 -0.71 9.51 17.14
CA TYR A 48 -1.26 10.83 16.82
C TYR A 48 -2.78 10.90 16.95
N TYR A 49 -3.50 9.77 16.98
CA TYR A 49 -4.97 9.75 17.08
C TYR A 49 -5.47 8.88 18.24
N ASN A 50 -4.57 8.21 18.97
CA ASN A 50 -4.92 7.23 20.02
C ASN A 50 -5.94 6.17 19.55
N ALA A 51 -5.88 5.80 18.28
CA ALA A 51 -6.84 4.93 17.62
C ALA A 51 -6.18 3.63 17.10
N ASP A 52 -7.00 2.60 16.90
CA ASP A 52 -6.55 1.32 16.36
C ASP A 52 -7.07 1.14 14.92
N PHE A 53 -6.21 1.38 13.93
CA PHE A 53 -6.52 1.19 12.52
C PHE A 53 -6.53 -0.28 12.11
N VAL A 54 -7.51 -0.68 11.30
CA VAL A 54 -7.62 -2.00 10.69
C VAL A 54 -7.67 -1.85 9.17
N MET A 55 -6.62 -2.32 8.49
CA MET A 55 -6.54 -2.27 7.03
C MET A 55 -7.49 -3.31 6.39
N THR A 56 -8.20 -2.88 5.35
CA THR A 56 -9.08 -3.72 4.52
C THR A 56 -8.50 -3.92 3.12
N ASP A 57 -7.84 -2.91 2.57
CA ASP A 57 -7.22 -2.97 1.24
C ASP A 57 -6.08 -1.94 1.09
N TYR A 58 -5.38 -1.95 -0.05
CA TYR A 58 -4.35 -0.97 -0.37
C TYR A 58 -4.17 -0.76 -1.88
N GLU A 59 -3.74 0.44 -2.26
CA GLU A 59 -3.35 0.79 -3.62
C GLU A 59 -1.94 1.39 -3.66
N VAL A 60 -1.08 0.87 -4.54
CA VAL A 60 0.28 1.37 -4.72
C VAL A 60 0.35 2.25 -5.96
N TYR A 61 0.63 3.53 -5.76
CA TYR A 61 0.87 4.46 -6.83
C TYR A 61 2.32 4.33 -7.34
N PRO A 62 2.54 4.28 -8.67
CA PRO A 62 3.88 4.18 -9.22
C PRO A 62 4.70 5.45 -8.96
N GLY A 63 6.00 5.29 -8.74
CA GLY A 63 6.87 6.40 -8.33
C GLY A 63 7.07 7.51 -9.37
N TYR A 64 6.61 7.30 -10.62
CA TYR A 64 6.57 8.32 -11.66
C TYR A 64 5.29 9.18 -11.63
N ILE A 65 4.25 8.75 -10.90
CA ILE A 65 3.03 9.52 -10.64
C ILE A 65 3.10 10.12 -9.25
N ASN A 66 3.11 9.24 -8.25
CA ASN A 66 3.16 9.59 -6.84
C ASN A 66 3.80 8.42 -6.11
N SER A 67 4.87 8.67 -5.33
CA SER A 67 5.62 7.60 -4.68
C SER A 67 4.94 7.16 -3.38
N THR A 68 3.66 6.84 -3.47
CA THR A 68 2.77 6.63 -2.33
C THR A 68 2.06 5.27 -2.39
N ILE A 69 1.63 4.83 -1.22
CA ILE A 69 0.64 3.78 -1.04
C ILE A 69 -0.52 4.38 -0.25
N SER A 70 -1.74 4.10 -0.69
CA SER A 70 -2.95 4.36 0.08
C SER A 70 -3.32 3.07 0.81
N LEU A 71 -3.45 3.14 2.14
CA LEU A 71 -3.95 2.05 2.97
C LEU A 71 -5.39 2.38 3.33
N TYR A 72 -6.33 1.54 2.88
CA TYR A 72 -7.75 1.68 3.15
C TYR A 72 -8.12 0.83 4.36
N GLY A 73 -9.04 1.33 5.18
CA GLY A 73 -9.46 0.63 6.38
C GLY A 73 -10.43 1.44 7.21
N TYR A 74 -10.53 1.07 8.48
CA TYR A 74 -11.41 1.71 9.46
C TYR A 74 -10.74 1.75 10.84
N ILE A 75 -11.31 2.50 11.78
CA ILE A 75 -10.91 2.46 13.20
C ILE A 75 -11.79 1.44 13.93
N LYS A 76 -11.21 0.60 14.79
CA LYS A 76 -11.99 -0.35 15.61
C LYS A 76 -13.10 0.36 16.38
N GLY A 77 -14.32 -0.16 16.29
CA GLY A 77 -15.53 0.43 16.88
C GLY A 77 -16.23 1.46 15.97
N HIS A 78 -15.66 1.75 14.79
CA HIS A 78 -16.19 2.62 13.75
C HIS A 78 -16.03 1.96 12.38
N GLU A 79 -16.45 0.69 12.28
CA GLU A 79 -16.28 -0.16 11.08
C GLU A 79 -16.99 0.38 9.82
N ASP A 80 -18.03 1.22 10.01
CA ASP A 80 -18.80 1.82 8.91
C ASP A 80 -18.15 3.10 8.35
N ASP A 81 -17.09 3.60 8.99
CA ASP A 81 -16.40 4.83 8.61
C ASP A 81 -15.05 4.53 7.93
N ASP A 82 -14.95 4.88 6.64
CA ASP A 82 -13.74 4.67 5.86
C ASP A 82 -12.63 5.67 6.22
N ILE A 83 -11.44 5.12 6.48
CA ILE A 83 -10.18 5.85 6.69
C ILE A 83 -9.19 5.47 5.59
N THR A 84 -8.52 6.47 5.04
CA THR A 84 -7.38 6.28 4.13
C THR A 84 -6.13 6.91 4.72
N ILE A 85 -5.07 6.11 4.83
CA ILE A 85 -3.73 6.60 5.22
C ILE A 85 -2.87 6.66 3.97
N ILE A 86 -2.29 7.83 3.69
CA ILE A 86 -1.38 8.02 2.55
C ILE A 86 0.05 8.01 3.07
N TYR A 87 0.82 7.01 2.64
CA TYR A 87 2.21 6.81 3.05
C TYR A 87 3.15 6.97 1.86
N ASN A 88 4.22 7.73 2.03
CA ASN A 88 5.27 7.93 1.04
C ASN A 88 6.38 6.89 1.22
N TYR A 89 6.50 5.94 0.28
CA TYR A 89 7.49 4.86 0.36
C TYR A 89 8.92 5.27 -0.04
N LYS A 90 9.16 6.54 -0.39
CA LYS A 90 10.52 7.08 -0.58
C LYS A 90 11.03 7.79 0.67
N THR A 91 10.17 8.57 1.35
CA THR A 91 10.54 9.29 2.58
C THR A 91 10.25 8.51 3.85
N TYR A 92 9.48 7.43 3.75
CA TYR A 92 9.06 6.56 4.86
C TYR A 92 8.16 7.28 5.88
N GLU A 93 7.30 8.17 5.40
CA GLU A 93 6.44 9.03 6.21
C GLU A 93 4.97 8.86 5.83
N VAL A 94 4.09 8.94 6.85
CA VAL A 94 2.67 9.22 6.63
C VAL A 94 2.56 10.70 6.27
N ILE A 95 1.98 10.99 5.10
CA ILE A 95 1.93 12.36 4.56
C ILE A 95 0.53 12.96 4.58
N ASP A 96 -0.51 12.12 4.70
CA ASP A 96 -1.90 12.56 4.76
C ASP A 96 -2.80 11.47 5.33
N ILE A 97 -3.92 11.89 5.91
CA ILE A 97 -4.97 11.03 6.45
C ILE A 97 -6.31 11.61 6.02
N ILE A 98 -7.15 10.77 5.41
CA ILE A 98 -8.48 11.13 4.95
C ILE A 98 -9.49 10.29 5.73
N GLY A 99 -10.52 10.94 6.25
CA GLY A 99 -11.56 10.29 7.03
C GLY A 99 -12.67 11.26 7.45
N PRO A 100 -13.66 10.80 8.22
CA PRO A 100 -14.73 11.64 8.74
C PRO A 100 -14.18 12.65 9.76
N SER A 101 -14.88 13.78 9.91
CA SER A 101 -14.45 14.87 10.80
C SER A 101 -14.21 14.42 12.23
N TRP A 102 -15.03 13.52 12.77
CA TRP A 102 -14.84 13.03 14.15
C TRP A 102 -13.46 12.41 14.38
N PHE A 103 -12.86 11.81 13.34
CA PHE A 103 -11.55 11.19 13.40
C PHE A 103 -10.44 12.19 13.11
N ILE A 104 -10.60 12.99 12.05
CA ILE A 104 -9.58 14.00 11.69
C ILE A 104 -9.43 15.04 12.81
N ASP A 105 -10.54 15.47 13.41
CA ASP A 105 -10.55 16.43 14.51
C ASP A 105 -10.02 15.81 15.84
N SER A 106 -9.79 14.49 15.88
CA SER A 106 -9.21 13.80 17.05
C SER A 106 -7.68 13.76 17.05
N GLU A 107 -7.01 14.37 16.05
CA GLU A 107 -5.56 14.46 16.01
C GLU A 107 -5.02 15.15 17.29
N ILE A 108 -4.09 14.47 17.96
CA ILE A 108 -3.42 14.98 19.15
C ILE A 108 -2.48 16.09 18.71
N PRO A 109 -2.59 17.31 19.29
CA PRO A 109 -1.72 18.41 18.93
C PRO A 109 -0.24 18.03 19.08
N ALA A 110 0.61 18.41 18.11
CA ALA A 110 2.03 18.06 18.08
C ALA A 110 2.84 18.40 19.36
N LYS A 111 2.34 19.29 20.23
CA LYS A 111 2.94 19.63 21.52
C LYS A 111 2.72 18.59 22.61
N GLU A 112 1.76 17.69 22.41
CA GLU A 112 1.31 16.68 23.38
C GLU A 112 1.79 15.27 23.01
N VAL A 113 2.30 15.09 21.79
CA VAL A 113 2.98 13.85 21.38
C VAL A 113 4.32 13.77 22.13
N PRO A 114 4.56 12.73 22.95
CA PRO A 114 5.81 12.60 23.69
C PRO A 114 7.01 12.61 22.72
N SER A 115 7.98 13.49 22.97
CA SER A 115 9.23 13.48 22.21
C SER A 115 9.91 12.11 22.38
N PRO A 116 10.38 11.48 21.29
CA PRO A 116 11.06 10.19 21.34
C PRO A 116 12.37 10.21 22.14
#